data_AF-A0A6G3XQA1-F1
#
_entry.id   AF-A0A6G3XQA1-F1
#
_cell.length_a   1.000
_cell.length_b   1.000
_cell.length_c   1.000
_cell.angle_alpha   90.00
_cell.angle_beta   90.00
_cell.angle_gamma   90.00
#
_symmetry.space_group_name_H-M   'P 1'
#
loop_
_entity.id
_entity.type
_entity.pdbx_description
1 polymer ?
#
loop_
_entity_poly.entity_id
_entity_poly.type
_entity_poly.pdbx_seq_one_letter_code
_entity_poly.pdbx_strand_id
1 'polypeptide(L)'
;MSSTTELLKGAAELFPGEVVTQAHVRHLDLPAGAGNFALITLDNGLDHTKPTTFGPQSLANLNAAIDQVEKEAAEGTIAGVGITGKPFIFAV
;
A
#
# COMPACT_ATOMS: atom_id res chain seq x y z
N MET A 1 8.29 -18.79 -14.86
CA MET A 1 8.81 -17.71 -14.01
C MET A 1 7.79 -17.50 -12.90
N SER A 2 8.20 -17.41 -11.63
CA SER A 2 7.25 -17.13 -10.54
C SER A 2 6.74 -15.69 -10.63
N SER A 3 5.47 -15.49 -10.31
CA SER A 3 4.84 -14.18 -10.19
C SER A 3 5.36 -13.41 -8.97
N THR A 4 5.26 -12.07 -8.98
CA THR A 4 5.63 -11.21 -7.85
C THR A 4 4.92 -11.64 -6.56
N THR A 5 3.64 -11.98 -6.64
CA THR A 5 2.84 -12.48 -5.52
C THR A 5 3.40 -13.77 -4.92
N GLU A 6 3.78 -14.75 -5.75
CA GLU A 6 4.37 -16.01 -5.29
C GLU A 6 5.72 -15.79 -4.60
N LEU A 7 6.56 -14.90 -5.14
CA LEU A 7 7.85 -14.54 -4.55
C LEU A 7 7.67 -13.88 -3.18
N LEU A 8 6.73 -12.93 -3.06
CA LEU A 8 6.47 -12.22 -1.81
C LEU A 8 5.90 -13.15 -0.73
N LYS A 9 5.01 -14.08 -1.10
CA LYS A 9 4.46 -15.07 -0.17
C LYS A 9 5.55 -15.99 0.40
N GLY A 10 6.40 -16.54 -0.46
CA GLY A 10 7.50 -17.41 -0.01
C GLY A 10 8.52 -16.66 0.85
N ALA A 11 8.78 -15.38 0.54
CA ALA A 11 9.63 -14.55 1.37
C ALA A 11 9.00 -14.24 2.74
N ALA A 12 7.70 -13.97 2.83
CA ALA A 12 7.02 -13.68 4.11
C ALA A 12 7.13 -14.83 5.12
N GLU A 13 7.07 -16.08 4.65
CA GLU A 13 7.23 -17.27 5.50
C GLU A 13 8.62 -17.35 6.17
N LEU A 14 9.64 -16.68 5.62
CA LEU A 14 10.99 -16.64 6.17
C LEU A 14 11.19 -15.57 7.26
N PHE A 15 10.25 -14.62 7.43
CA PHE A 15 10.37 -13.49 8.36
C PHE A 15 9.16 -13.38 9.31
N PRO A 16 8.92 -14.37 10.19
CA PRO A 16 7.74 -14.39 11.07
C PRO A 16 7.70 -13.26 12.12
N GLY A 17 8.80 -12.55 12.35
CA GLY A 17 8.90 -11.40 13.26
C GLY A 17 8.81 -10.03 12.59
N GLU A 18 8.40 -9.98 11.32
CA GLU A 18 8.29 -8.74 10.56
C GLU A 18 7.35 -7.72 11.25
N VAL A 19 7.77 -6.45 11.29
CA VAL A 19 6.86 -5.34 11.59
C VAL A 19 6.06 -5.03 10.32
N VAL A 20 4.88 -5.67 10.22
CA VAL A 20 4.07 -5.62 9.02
C VAL A 20 3.39 -4.27 8.85
N THR A 21 3.65 -3.64 7.71
CA THR A 21 2.94 -2.45 7.25
C THR A 21 1.69 -2.83 6.45
N GLN A 22 0.57 -2.20 6.78
CA GLN A 22 -0.68 -2.25 6.03
C GLN A 22 -0.70 -1.13 4.98
N ALA A 23 -1.34 -1.40 3.84
CA ALA A 23 -1.52 -0.44 2.75
C ALA A 23 -3.02 -0.14 2.58
N HIS A 24 -3.51 0.89 3.26
CA HIS A 24 -4.94 1.22 3.27
C HIS A 24 -5.32 2.11 2.09
N VAL A 25 -6.21 1.64 1.23
CA VAL A 25 -6.77 2.45 0.12
C VAL A 25 -7.94 3.28 0.64
N ARG A 26 -7.94 4.58 0.35
CA ARG A 26 -9.05 5.49 0.58
C ARG A 26 -9.33 6.30 -0.67
N HIS A 27 -10.60 6.45 -1.02
CA HIS A 27 -11.03 7.31 -2.13
C HIS A 27 -11.40 8.70 -1.63
N LEU A 28 -10.94 9.72 -2.33
CA LEU A 28 -11.14 11.12 -2.01
C LEU A 28 -11.70 11.85 -3.24
N ASP A 29 -12.78 12.60 -3.07
CA ASP A 29 -13.31 13.46 -4.13
C ASP A 29 -12.38 14.67 -4.32
N LEU A 30 -11.83 14.85 -5.52
CA LEU A 30 -10.99 16.00 -5.82
C LEU A 30 -11.85 17.26 -6.06
N PRO A 31 -11.36 18.44 -5.64
CA PRO A 31 -12.08 19.69 -5.82
C PRO A 31 -12.27 20.04 -7.31
N ALA A 32 -13.22 20.95 -7.58
CA ALA A 32 -13.55 21.42 -8.92
C ALA A 32 -13.95 20.32 -9.92
N GLY A 33 -14.45 19.18 -9.43
CA GLY A 33 -14.92 18.07 -10.28
C GLY A 33 -13.80 17.30 -10.95
N ALA A 34 -12.58 17.33 -10.41
CA ALA A 34 -11.42 16.65 -11.00
C ALA A 34 -11.45 15.11 -10.86
N GLY A 35 -12.52 14.53 -10.31
CA GLY A 35 -12.73 13.09 -10.17
C GLY A 35 -12.27 12.52 -8.82
N ASN A 36 -12.27 11.19 -8.71
CA ASN A 36 -11.91 10.49 -7.47
C ASN A 36 -10.42 10.17 -7.45
N PHE A 37 -9.79 10.34 -6.29
CA PHE A 37 -8.38 10.04 -6.07
C PHE A 37 -8.23 8.90 -5.07
N ALA A 38 -7.50 7.85 -5.45
CA ALA A 38 -7.15 6.78 -4.51
C ALA A 38 -5.86 7.13 -3.76
N LEU A 39 -5.94 7.29 -2.44
CA LEU A 39 -4.80 7.49 -1.57
C LEU A 39 -4.50 6.21 -0.79
N ILE A 40 -3.35 5.60 -1.07
CA ILE A 40 -2.79 4.48 -0.31
C ILE A 40 -2.02 5.05 0.88
N THR A 41 -2.38 4.64 2.10
CA THR A 41 -1.68 5.03 3.33
C THR A 41 -0.95 3.83 3.93
N LEU A 42 0.37 3.95 4.09
CA LEU A 42 1.24 2.95 4.68
C LEU A 42 1.34 3.13 6.21
N ASP A 43 0.81 2.17 6.96
CA ASP A 43 0.81 2.21 8.41
C ASP A 43 1.04 0.81 9.02
N ASN A 44 1.96 0.71 9.97
CA ASN A 44 2.17 -0.53 10.73
C ASN A 44 1.31 -0.61 12.01
N GLY A 45 0.51 0.42 12.31
CA GLY A 45 -0.35 0.51 13.49
C GLY A 45 0.42 0.69 14.80
N LEU A 46 1.72 0.98 14.72
CA LEU A 46 2.61 1.16 15.86
C LEU A 46 2.97 2.65 16.02
N ASP A 47 3.49 3.00 17.20
CA ASP A 47 3.90 4.36 17.51
C ASP A 47 5.02 4.90 16.57
N HIS A 48 5.37 6.18 16.74
CA HIS A 48 6.36 6.86 15.90
C HIS A 48 7.80 6.36 16.07
N THR A 49 8.09 5.53 17.08
CA THR A 49 9.42 4.94 17.28
C THR A 49 9.63 3.68 16.45
N LYS A 50 8.55 3.11 15.91
CA LYS A 50 8.58 1.94 15.03
C LYS A 50 8.24 2.35 13.60
N PRO A 51 9.25 2.44 12.70
CA PRO A 51 9.02 2.90 11.34
C PRO A 51 8.17 1.90 10.55
N THR A 52 7.44 2.42 9.57
CA THR A 52 6.84 1.63 8.49
C THR A 52 7.98 1.01 7.67
N THR A 53 7.90 -0.30 7.41
CA THR A 53 8.96 -1.06 6.72
C THR A 53 8.44 -1.71 5.45
N PHE A 54 9.35 -2.11 4.57
CA PHE A 54 9.05 -2.89 3.36
C PHE A 54 9.55 -4.33 3.47
N GLY A 55 9.24 -4.99 4.58
CA GLY A 55 9.41 -6.43 4.67
C GLY A 55 8.50 -7.19 3.69
N PRO A 56 8.69 -8.50 3.50
CA PRO A 56 7.98 -9.25 2.47
C PRO A 56 6.45 -9.23 2.60
N GLN A 57 5.91 -9.36 3.81
CA GLN A 57 4.46 -9.27 4.01
C GLN A 57 3.96 -7.85 3.78
N SER A 58 4.73 -6.83 4.17
CA SER A 58 4.42 -5.42 3.89
C SER A 58 4.37 -5.14 2.39
N LEU A 59 5.32 -5.68 1.62
CA LEU A 59 5.33 -5.58 0.16
C LEU A 59 4.17 -6.36 -0.47
N ALA A 60 3.78 -7.51 0.08
CA ALA A 60 2.60 -8.24 -0.38
C ALA A 60 1.32 -7.40 -0.18
N ASN A 61 1.18 -6.73 0.96
CA ASN A 61 0.06 -5.84 1.23
C ASN A 61 0.04 -4.64 0.28
N LEU A 62 1.22 -4.03 0.03
CA LEU A 62 1.34 -2.94 -0.94
C LEU A 62 1.01 -3.40 -2.37
N ASN A 63 1.48 -4.58 -2.79
CA ASN A 63 1.16 -5.14 -4.10
C ASN A 63 -0.34 -5.30 -4.27
N ALA A 64 -1.04 -5.86 -3.27
CA ALA A 64 -2.49 -6.02 -3.33
C ALA A 64 -3.23 -4.66 -3.43
N ALA A 65 -2.75 -3.63 -2.73
CA ALA A 65 -3.31 -2.28 -2.84
C ALA A 65 -3.06 -1.65 -4.22
N ILE A 66 -1.88 -1.90 -4.81
CA ILE A 66 -1.55 -1.44 -6.18
C ILE A 66 -2.42 -2.16 -7.21
N ASP A 67 -2.57 -3.48 -7.11
CA ASP A 67 -3.44 -4.27 -8.01
C ASP A 67 -4.89 -3.76 -7.96
N GLN A 68 -5.37 -3.38 -6.77
CA GLN A 68 -6.70 -2.78 -6.61
C GLN A 68 -6.82 -1.46 -7.37
N VAL A 69 -5.93 -0.50 -7.13
CA VAL A 69 -6.05 0.83 -7.75
C VAL A 69 -5.71 0.82 -9.25
N GLU A 70 -4.89 -0.13 -9.71
CA GLU A 70 -4.66 -0.36 -11.14
C GLU A 70 -5.96 -0.80 -11.82
N LYS A 71 -6.70 -1.73 -11.23
CA LYS A 71 -8.02 -2.14 -11.73
C LYS A 71 -8.99 -0.97 -11.77
N GLU A 72 -9.08 -0.18 -10.70
CA GLU A 72 -9.94 1.01 -10.63
C GLU A 72 -9.55 2.06 -11.69
N ALA A 73 -8.26 2.24 -11.95
CA ALA A 73 -7.78 3.12 -13.01
C ALA A 73 -8.18 2.60 -14.41
N ALA A 74 -8.08 1.29 -14.65
CA ALA A 74 -8.49 0.66 -15.91
C ALA A 74 -10.01 0.77 -16.15
N GLU A 75 -10.81 0.75 -15.07
CA GLU A 75 -12.26 0.98 -15.11
C GLU A 75 -12.63 2.47 -15.25
N GLY A 76 -11.66 3.38 -15.12
CA GLY A 76 -11.87 4.82 -15.19
C GLY A 76 -12.57 5.41 -13.95
N THR A 77 -12.59 4.69 -12.82
CA THR A 77 -13.29 5.13 -11.59
C THR A 77 -12.46 6.08 -10.75
N ILE A 78 -11.15 6.19 -11.01
CA ILE A 78 -10.24 7.13 -10.36
C ILE A 78 -9.49 7.97 -11.39
N ALA A 79 -9.28 9.25 -11.06
CA ALA A 79 -8.50 10.21 -11.84
C ALA A 79 -7.00 10.19 -11.48
N GLY A 80 -6.64 9.60 -10.34
CA GLY A 80 -5.25 9.49 -9.91
C GLY A 80 -5.06 8.64 -8.67
N VAL A 81 -3.80 8.28 -8.43
CA VAL A 81 -3.36 7.49 -7.28
C VAL A 81 -2.22 8.22 -6.57
N GLY A 82 -2.21 8.16 -5.24
CA GLY A 82 -1.08 8.61 -4.42
C GLY A 82 -0.74 7.58 -3.35
N ILE A 83 0.52 7.59 -2.92
CA ILE A 83 0.99 6.79 -1.80
C ILE A 83 1.53 7.75 -0.75
N THR A 84 1.12 7.57 0.51
CA THR A 84 1.62 8.29 1.67
C THR A 84 1.88 7.31 2.82
N GLY A 85 2.52 7.76 3.88
CA GLY A 85 2.68 6.98 5.11
C GLY A 85 1.89 7.57 6.27
N LYS A 86 2.07 6.94 7.44
CA LYS A 86 1.57 7.43 8.72
C LYS A 86 2.20 8.79 9.09
N PRO A 87 1.65 9.54 10.07
CA PRO A 87 2.23 10.81 10.47
C PRO A 87 3.74 10.73 10.72
N PHE A 88 4.48 11.69 10.17
CA PHE A 88 5.94 11.82 10.24
C PHE A 88 6.78 10.79 9.47
N ILE A 89 6.21 9.68 9.01
CA ILE A 89 6.98 8.56 8.44
C ILE A 89 6.28 8.08 7.17
N PHE A 90 6.92 8.32 6.00
CA PHE A 90 6.50 7.71 4.75
C PHE A 90 6.88 6.21 4.73
N ALA A 91 8.19 5.94 4.73
CA ALA A 91 8.81 4.63 4.88
C ALA A 91 10.30 4.83 5.26
N VAL A 92 10.92 3.85 5.91
CA VAL A 92 12.36 3.85 6.25
C VAL A 92 13.03 2.57 5.76
#